data_AF-A0A5E4RCZ0-F1
#
_entry.id   AF-A0A5E4RCZ0-F1
#
_cell.length_a   1.000
_cell.length_b   1.000
_cell.length_c   1.000
_cell.angle_alpha   90.00
_cell.angle_beta   90.00
_cell.angle_gamma   90.00
#
_symmetry.space_group_name_H-M   'P 1'
#
loop_
_entity.id
_entity.type
_entity.pdbx_description
1 polymer ?
#
loop_
_entity_poly.entity_id
_entity_poly.type
_entity_poly.pdbx_seq_one_letter_code
_entity_poly.pdbx_strand_id
1 'polypeptide(L)'
;MKSKTSKTSQAAATFSSSDHYTAKTGRMTEGRQGWAYSGTLFRNGVKIATFNDYGDGGTARVDWINAAEEAALRAWYVAVVPDGGTYYEDGLAIESIVNRSLDEADLRKQLNKRVVVVAPGDVRNGGKSAVLTTKVMPKDHVLPAASRVQERQPDDVVLNLLPFDAAFALYMTLG
;
A
#
# COMPACT_ATOMS: atom_id res chain seq x y z
N MET A 1 1.73 -38.98 -38.54
CA MET A 1 0.96 -38.57 -37.35
C MET A 1 1.08 -37.06 -37.20
N LYS A 2 -0.02 -36.32 -37.33
CA LYS A 2 -0.01 -34.86 -37.14
C LYS A 2 -0.05 -34.56 -35.64
N SER A 3 1.03 -33.98 -35.11
CA SER A 3 1.11 -33.51 -33.73
C SER A 3 0.07 -32.42 -33.51
N LYS A 4 -0.89 -32.67 -32.60
CA LYS A 4 -1.81 -31.66 -32.09
C LYS A 4 -1.04 -30.83 -31.06
N THR A 5 -0.59 -29.65 -31.46
CA THR A 5 -0.12 -28.62 -30.53
C THR A 5 -1.29 -28.23 -29.63
N SER A 6 -1.22 -28.64 -28.35
CA SER A 6 -2.13 -28.19 -27.31
C SER A 6 -1.92 -26.68 -27.12
N LYS A 7 -2.82 -25.87 -27.68
CA LYS A 7 -2.97 -24.47 -27.28
C LYS A 7 -3.60 -24.47 -25.90
N THR A 8 -2.77 -24.51 -24.86
CA THR A 8 -3.17 -24.05 -23.54
C THR A 8 -3.42 -22.55 -23.70
N SER A 9 -4.67 -22.16 -23.92
CA SER A 9 -5.08 -20.76 -23.86
C SER A 9 -4.84 -20.28 -22.44
N GLN A 10 -3.69 -19.66 -22.22
CA GLN A 10 -3.46 -18.82 -21.06
C GLN A 10 -4.50 -17.71 -21.16
N ALA A 11 -5.61 -17.85 -20.41
CA ALA A 11 -6.59 -16.79 -20.31
C ALA A 11 -5.82 -15.54 -19.87
N ALA A 12 -5.80 -14.51 -20.74
CA ALA A 12 -5.12 -13.27 -20.45
C ALA A 12 -5.70 -12.74 -19.14
N ALA A 13 -4.88 -12.70 -18.10
CA ALA A 13 -5.30 -12.19 -16.81
C ALA A 13 -5.67 -10.72 -16.99
N THR A 14 -6.96 -10.41 -16.85
CA THR A 14 -7.45 -9.04 -17.00
C THR A 14 -7.07 -8.25 -15.75
N PHE A 15 -5.99 -7.46 -15.88
CA PHE A 15 -5.63 -6.40 -14.94
C PHE A 15 -6.47 -5.15 -15.23
N SER A 16 -6.93 -4.46 -14.19
CA SER A 16 -7.42 -3.09 -14.28
C SER A 16 -6.51 -2.17 -13.47
N SER A 17 -6.16 -1.01 -14.03
CA SER A 17 -5.45 0.04 -13.29
C SER A 17 -6.29 0.63 -12.14
N SER A 18 -7.59 0.34 -12.11
CA SER A 18 -8.48 0.68 -10.99
C SER A 18 -8.46 -0.35 -9.85
N ASP A 19 -7.77 -1.49 -10.03
CA ASP A 19 -7.70 -2.50 -8.98
C ASP A 19 -6.84 -2.01 -7.82
N HIS A 20 -7.42 -2.10 -6.63
CA HIS A 20 -6.77 -1.79 -5.37
C HIS A 20 -6.59 -3.08 -4.57
N TYR A 21 -5.34 -3.43 -4.30
CA TYR A 21 -4.98 -4.61 -3.52
C TYR A 21 -4.59 -4.22 -2.10
N THR A 22 -5.20 -4.87 -1.10
CA THR A 22 -4.86 -4.70 0.31
C THR A 22 -4.59 -6.03 0.99
N ALA A 23 -3.89 -5.99 2.10
CA ALA A 23 -3.70 -7.10 3.01
C ALA A 23 -4.18 -6.71 4.41
N LYS A 24 -4.85 -7.65 5.08
CA LYS A 24 -5.11 -7.59 6.51
C LYS A 24 -4.24 -8.62 7.21
N THR A 25 -3.28 -8.16 8.00
CA THR A 25 -2.50 -9.04 8.87
C THR A 25 -3.34 -9.46 10.06
N GLY A 26 -3.23 -10.73 10.43
CA GLY A 26 -3.77 -11.30 11.65
C GLY A 26 -2.75 -11.16 12.77
N ARG A 27 -2.08 -12.27 13.08
CA ARG A 27 -1.05 -12.31 14.13
C ARG A 27 0.31 -12.03 13.51
N MET A 28 1.04 -11.07 14.09
CA MET A 28 2.46 -10.86 13.83
C MET A 28 3.25 -11.44 15.01
N THR A 29 4.24 -12.26 14.71
CA THR A 29 5.14 -12.87 15.70
C THR A 29 6.56 -12.81 15.18
N GLU A 30 7.53 -12.74 16.09
CA GLU A 30 8.93 -12.91 15.71
C GLU A 30 9.18 -14.38 15.33
N GLY A 31 9.58 -14.60 14.07
CA GLY A 31 10.01 -15.88 13.53
C GLY A 31 11.51 -16.09 13.71
N ARG A 32 12.06 -17.09 13.03
CA ARG A 32 13.47 -17.49 13.20
C ARG A 32 14.46 -16.53 12.53
N GLN A 33 14.04 -15.86 11.47
CA GLN A 33 14.87 -14.98 10.63
C GLN A 33 14.20 -13.62 10.36
N GLY A 34 13.02 -13.37 10.90
CA GLY A 34 12.28 -12.14 10.67
C GLY A 34 10.87 -12.21 11.22
N TRP A 35 10.02 -11.26 10.83
CA TRP A 35 8.62 -11.26 11.24
C TRP A 35 7.85 -12.36 10.51
N ALA A 36 7.17 -13.22 11.27
CA ALA A 36 6.16 -14.13 10.78
C ALA A 36 4.80 -13.42 10.78
N TYR A 37 4.09 -13.50 9.66
CA TYR A 37 2.80 -12.84 9.50
C TYR A 37 1.81 -13.74 8.75
N SER A 38 0.60 -13.83 9.28
CA SER A 38 -0.53 -14.43 8.58
C SER A 38 -1.55 -13.37 8.20
N GLY A 39 -2.34 -13.61 7.17
CA GLY A 39 -3.35 -12.64 6.78
C GLY A 39 -4.24 -13.05 5.64
N THR A 40 -5.00 -12.07 5.18
CA THR A 40 -5.94 -12.18 4.06
C THR A 40 -5.64 -11.09 3.04
N LEU A 41 -5.57 -11.47 1.77
CA LEU A 41 -5.48 -10.54 0.64
C LEU A 41 -6.87 -10.18 0.14
N PHE A 42 -7.03 -8.94 -0.29
CA PHE A 42 -8.24 -8.42 -0.89
C PHE A 42 -7.93 -7.70 -2.19
N ARG A 43 -8.84 -7.82 -3.17
CA ARG A 43 -8.92 -6.98 -4.37
C ARG A 43 -10.22 -6.21 -4.30
N ASN A 44 -10.15 -4.88 -4.32
CA ASN A 44 -11.33 -4.00 -4.23
C ASN A 44 -12.24 -4.34 -3.03
N GLY A 45 -11.65 -4.74 -1.91
CA GLY A 45 -12.36 -5.14 -0.69
C GLY A 45 -12.90 -6.58 -0.67
N VAL A 46 -12.77 -7.35 -1.76
CA VAL A 46 -13.18 -8.75 -1.83
C VAL A 46 -11.99 -9.66 -1.54
N LYS A 47 -12.17 -10.65 -0.65
CA LYS A 47 -11.12 -11.62 -0.30
C LYS A 47 -10.68 -12.42 -1.53
N ILE A 48 -9.37 -12.51 -1.78
CA ILE A 48 -8.79 -13.26 -2.91
C ILE A 48 -7.80 -14.35 -2.49
N ALA A 49 -7.23 -14.28 -1.29
CA ALA A 49 -6.34 -15.31 -0.77
C ALA A 49 -6.18 -15.21 0.75
N THR A 50 -5.65 -16.26 1.36
CA THR A 50 -5.00 -16.19 2.67
C THR A 50 -3.51 -16.45 2.51
N PHE A 51 -2.68 -15.86 3.36
CA PHE A 51 -1.24 -16.08 3.34
C PHE A 51 -0.70 -16.37 4.73
N ASN A 52 0.40 -17.11 4.78
CA ASN A 52 1.20 -17.37 5.96
C ASN A 52 2.67 -17.28 5.61
N ASP A 53 3.35 -16.30 6.18
CA ASP A 53 4.80 -16.24 6.27
C ASP A 53 5.23 -16.73 7.66
N TYR A 54 6.15 -17.68 7.70
CA TYR A 54 6.66 -18.29 8.92
C TYR A 54 7.86 -17.51 9.51
N GLY A 55 8.31 -16.44 8.85
CA GLY A 55 9.43 -15.61 9.29
C GLY A 55 10.74 -16.41 9.35
N ASP A 56 10.86 -17.44 8.52
CA ASP A 56 12.02 -18.34 8.44
C ASP A 56 12.91 -18.07 7.21
N GLY A 57 12.57 -17.03 6.43
CA GLY A 57 13.26 -16.65 5.20
C GLY A 57 12.81 -17.44 3.97
N GLY A 58 11.84 -18.34 4.11
CA GLY A 58 11.26 -19.10 3.01
C GLY A 58 10.11 -18.36 2.30
N THR A 59 9.61 -18.96 1.22
CA THR A 59 8.47 -18.41 0.49
C THR A 59 7.20 -18.46 1.31
N ALA A 60 6.55 -17.29 1.47
CA ALA A 60 5.23 -17.19 2.08
C ALA A 60 4.24 -18.11 1.36
N ARG A 61 3.54 -18.95 2.12
CA ARG A 61 2.49 -19.81 1.59
C ARG A 61 1.25 -18.98 1.32
N VAL A 62 0.65 -19.14 0.14
CA VAL A 62 -0.55 -18.41 -0.29
C VAL A 62 -1.60 -19.39 -0.77
N ASP A 63 -2.75 -19.39 -0.12
CA ASP A 63 -3.91 -20.20 -0.49
C ASP A 63 -4.91 -19.28 -1.22
N TRP A 64 -4.85 -19.28 -2.56
CA TRP A 64 -5.70 -18.48 -3.44
C TRP A 64 -7.13 -19.04 -3.54
N ILE A 65 -8.13 -18.16 -3.70
CA ILE A 65 -9.52 -18.61 -3.92
C ILE A 65 -9.71 -19.26 -5.29
N ASN A 66 -8.91 -18.86 -6.28
CA ASN A 66 -8.85 -19.44 -7.63
C ASN A 66 -7.59 -18.93 -8.36
N ALA A 67 -7.22 -19.60 -9.46
CA ALA A 67 -6.04 -19.25 -10.26
C ALA A 67 -6.16 -17.90 -11.01
N ALA A 68 -7.38 -17.40 -11.23
CA ALA A 68 -7.59 -16.13 -11.92
C ALA A 68 -7.17 -14.93 -11.05
N GLU A 69 -7.43 -14.97 -9.74
CA GLU A 69 -6.98 -13.92 -8.82
C GLU A 69 -5.46 -13.89 -8.65
N GLU A 70 -4.83 -15.06 -8.59
CA GLU A 70 -3.37 -15.15 -8.60
C GLU A 70 -2.79 -14.49 -9.86
N ALA A 71 -3.33 -14.83 -11.02
CA ALA A 71 -2.87 -14.29 -12.29
C ALA A 71 -3.15 -12.77 -12.40
N ALA A 72 -4.27 -12.29 -11.89
CA ALA A 72 -4.62 -10.87 -11.89
C ALA A 72 -3.68 -10.04 -10.99
N LEU A 73 -3.38 -10.50 -9.77
CA LEU A 73 -2.44 -9.82 -8.88
C LEU A 73 -1.03 -9.80 -9.48
N ARG A 74 -0.60 -10.91 -10.10
CA ARG A 74 0.68 -10.98 -10.80
C ARG A 74 0.75 -9.98 -11.97
N ALA A 75 -0.31 -9.88 -12.77
CA ALA A 75 -0.38 -8.94 -13.89
C ALA A 75 -0.40 -7.47 -13.42
N TRP A 76 -1.15 -7.16 -12.36
CA TRP A 76 -1.17 -5.84 -11.73
C TRP A 76 0.22 -5.44 -11.24
N TYR A 77 0.94 -6.34 -10.57
CA TYR A 77 2.27 -6.03 -10.04
C TYR A 77 3.27 -5.68 -11.14
N VAL A 78 3.29 -6.47 -12.22
CA VAL A 78 4.15 -6.19 -13.40
C VAL A 78 3.82 -4.83 -14.03
N ALA A 79 2.55 -4.41 -14.02
CA ALA A 79 2.14 -3.13 -14.60
C ALA A 79 2.46 -1.92 -13.69
N VAL A 80 2.48 -2.12 -12.37
CA VAL A 80 2.58 -1.03 -11.38
C VAL A 80 4.00 -0.84 -10.85
N VAL A 81 4.84 -1.88 -10.88
CA VAL A 81 6.23 -1.80 -10.41
C VAL A 81 7.15 -1.49 -11.60
N PRO A 82 7.79 -0.30 -11.66
CA PRO A 82 8.71 0.05 -12.74
C PRO A 82 9.93 -0.88 -12.75
N ASP A 83 10.41 -1.22 -13.95
CA ASP A 83 11.61 -2.03 -14.21
C ASP A 83 12.75 -1.73 -13.21
N GLY A 84 13.08 -2.71 -12.38
CA GLY A 84 14.16 -2.61 -11.40
C GLY A 84 13.78 -3.00 -9.96
N GLY A 85 12.50 -3.23 -9.68
CA GLY A 85 12.08 -3.91 -8.45
C GLY A 85 12.56 -5.35 -8.48
N THR A 86 13.74 -5.60 -7.93
CA THR A 86 14.39 -6.91 -7.81
C THR A 86 13.34 -7.96 -7.46
N TYR A 87 13.18 -8.93 -8.37
CA TYR A 87 12.56 -10.20 -8.07
C TYR A 87 13.27 -10.71 -6.81
N TYR A 88 12.63 -10.66 -5.65
CA TYR A 88 13.00 -11.61 -4.62
C TYR A 88 12.54 -12.95 -5.18
N GLU A 89 13.50 -13.73 -5.67
CA GLU A 89 13.28 -15.11 -6.14
C GLU A 89 12.50 -15.94 -5.11
N ASP A 90 12.43 -15.50 -3.86
CA ASP A 90 11.86 -16.22 -2.73
C ASP A 90 10.56 -15.65 -2.13
N GLY A 91 10.01 -14.52 -2.58
CA GLY A 91 8.87 -13.89 -1.89
C GLY A 91 7.91 -13.09 -2.78
N LEU A 92 6.64 -13.51 -2.82
CA LEU A 92 5.58 -12.76 -3.49
C LEU A 92 5.45 -11.34 -2.92
N ALA A 93 4.96 -10.42 -3.75
CA ALA A 93 4.58 -9.03 -3.43
C ALA A 93 3.65 -8.84 -2.21
N ILE A 94 3.25 -9.92 -1.54
CA ILE A 94 2.43 -9.90 -0.33
C ILE A 94 3.08 -9.05 0.75
N GLU A 95 4.40 -9.15 0.97
CA GLU A 95 5.06 -8.29 1.95
C GLU A 95 4.92 -6.81 1.58
N SER A 96 5.14 -6.44 0.31
CA SER A 96 4.95 -5.07 -0.16
C SER A 96 3.51 -4.58 -0.02
N ILE A 97 2.52 -5.46 -0.28
CA ILE A 97 1.09 -5.15 -0.11
C ILE A 97 0.76 -5.03 1.38
N VAL A 98 1.34 -5.86 2.24
CA VAL A 98 1.21 -5.80 3.70
C VAL A 98 1.77 -4.47 4.22
N ASN A 99 3.01 -4.14 3.88
CA ASN A 99 3.67 -2.90 4.32
C ASN A 99 2.86 -1.69 3.85
N ARG A 100 2.47 -1.64 2.57
CA ARG A 100 1.59 -0.59 2.05
C ARG A 100 0.27 -0.53 2.83
N SER A 101 -0.36 -1.66 3.13
CA SER A 101 -1.63 -1.69 3.87
C SER A 101 -1.48 -1.22 5.31
N LEU A 102 -0.33 -1.48 5.94
CA LEU A 102 0.01 -0.99 7.28
C LEU A 102 0.22 0.53 7.25
N ASP A 103 0.94 1.05 6.27
CA ASP A 103 1.17 2.48 6.08
C ASP A 103 -0.15 3.22 5.79
N GLU A 104 -1.00 2.66 4.93
CA GLU A 104 -2.33 3.20 4.67
C GLU A 104 -3.19 3.21 5.93
N ALA A 105 -3.15 2.14 6.74
CA ALA A 105 -3.87 2.07 8.00
C ALA A 105 -3.35 3.10 9.03
N ASP A 106 -2.04 3.29 9.12
CA ASP A 106 -1.44 4.32 9.98
C ASP A 106 -1.85 5.72 9.52
N LEU A 107 -1.75 6.01 8.23
CA LEU A 107 -2.18 7.31 7.70
C LEU A 107 -3.67 7.55 7.99
N ARG A 108 -4.56 6.57 7.78
CA ARG A 108 -5.98 6.69 8.15
C ARG A 108 -6.14 7.03 9.63
N LYS A 109 -5.36 6.41 10.51
CA LYS A 109 -5.38 6.71 11.94
C LYS A 109 -4.87 8.13 12.22
N GLN A 110 -3.83 8.58 11.53
CA GLN A 110 -3.29 9.93 11.67
C GLN A 110 -4.31 10.98 11.21
N LEU A 111 -4.88 10.84 10.01
CA LEU A 111 -5.87 11.76 9.45
C LEU A 111 -7.18 11.83 10.28
N ASN A 112 -7.46 10.81 11.10
CA ASN A 112 -8.60 10.81 12.02
C ASN A 112 -8.31 11.48 13.38
N LYS A 113 -7.05 11.69 13.75
CA LYS A 113 -6.64 12.18 15.07
C LYS A 113 -5.84 13.47 15.01
N ARG A 114 -5.37 13.85 13.83
CA ARG A 114 -4.42 14.94 13.62
C ARG A 114 -4.81 15.73 12.38
N VAL A 115 -4.59 17.03 12.45
CA VAL A 115 -4.41 17.85 11.26
C VAL A 115 -2.97 17.63 10.79
N VAL A 116 -2.82 17.12 9.57
CA VAL A 116 -1.53 16.78 8.95
C VAL A 116 -1.28 17.78 7.83
N VAL A 117 -0.20 18.55 7.97
CA VAL A 117 0.13 19.68 7.10
C VAL A 117 1.52 19.46 6.50
N VAL A 118 1.62 19.65 5.20
CA VAL A 118 2.87 19.71 4.46
C VAL A 118 3.15 21.18 4.16
N ALA A 119 4.09 21.76 4.90
CA ALA A 119 4.51 23.13 4.69
C ALA A 119 5.72 23.16 3.75
N PRO A 120 5.86 24.11 2.81
CA PRO A 120 7.06 24.25 2.00
C PRO A 120 8.29 24.49 2.88
N GLY A 121 9.40 23.80 2.57
CA GLY A 121 10.67 23.93 3.29
C GLY A 121 11.49 25.12 2.78
N ASP A 122 12.33 25.72 3.64
CA ASP A 122 13.25 26.79 3.21
C ASP A 122 14.42 26.19 2.41
N VAL A 123 14.48 26.51 1.12
CA VAL A 123 15.37 25.88 0.12
C VAL A 123 16.82 26.38 0.22
N ARG A 124 17.11 27.33 1.12
CA ARG A 124 18.37 28.08 1.13
C ARG A 124 19.63 27.27 1.48
N ASN A 125 19.52 26.06 2.04
CA ASN A 125 20.66 25.25 2.49
C ASN A 125 20.63 23.77 2.04
N GLY A 126 20.42 23.51 0.74
CA GLY A 126 20.91 22.26 0.14
C GLY A 126 20.16 20.96 0.46
N GLY A 127 18.93 21.02 0.99
CA GLY A 127 17.96 19.93 0.82
C GLY A 127 17.21 19.53 2.09
N LYS A 128 15.97 20.03 2.21
CA LYS A 128 14.72 19.24 2.18
C LYS A 128 13.58 20.17 1.74
N SER A 129 12.93 19.79 0.64
CA SER A 129 11.71 20.42 0.14
C SER A 129 10.52 19.84 0.91
N ALA A 130 9.78 20.72 1.58
CA ALA A 130 8.60 20.45 2.39
C ALA A 130 8.82 19.70 3.72
N VAL A 131 8.05 20.08 4.74
CA VAL A 131 8.09 19.55 6.11
C VAL A 131 6.70 19.07 6.50
N LEU A 132 6.61 17.84 7.01
CA LEU A 132 5.37 17.29 7.56
C LEU A 132 5.22 17.70 9.03
N THR A 133 4.17 18.45 9.33
CA THR A 133 3.80 18.84 10.70
C THR A 133 2.44 18.26 11.04
N THR A 134 2.27 17.88 12.32
CA THR A 134 0.99 17.33 12.78
C THR A 134 0.52 18.00 14.06
N LYS A 135 -0.79 18.22 14.17
CA LYS A 135 -1.42 18.71 15.39
C LYS A 135 -2.57 17.80 15.81
N VAL A 136 -2.45 17.22 17.00
CA VAL A 136 -3.50 16.35 17.58
C VAL A 136 -4.76 17.18 17.85
N MET A 137 -5.92 16.63 17.48
CA MET A 137 -7.23 17.23 17.71
C MET A 137 -8.23 16.16 18.15
N PRO A 138 -9.30 16.54 18.88
CA PRO A 138 -10.48 15.70 18.99
C PRO A 138 -10.99 15.32 17.59
N LYS A 139 -11.41 14.07 17.39
CA LYS A 139 -11.80 13.53 16.08
C LYS A 139 -12.80 14.45 15.35
N ASP A 140 -13.82 14.91 16.06
CA ASP A 140 -14.90 15.74 15.51
C ASP A 140 -14.43 17.15 15.12
N HIS A 141 -13.24 17.55 15.56
CA HIS A 141 -12.64 18.85 15.28
C HIS A 141 -11.55 18.80 14.23
N VAL A 142 -11.14 17.61 13.76
CA VAL A 142 -10.03 17.46 12.80
C VAL A 142 -10.35 18.17 11.48
N LEU A 143 -11.47 17.85 10.83
CA LEU A 143 -11.83 18.46 9.54
C LEU A 143 -12.08 19.98 9.65
N PRO A 144 -12.88 20.48 10.62
CA PRO A 144 -13.02 21.93 10.79
C PRO A 144 -11.70 22.64 11.06
N ALA A 145 -10.77 22.01 11.80
CA ALA A 145 -9.45 22.58 12.04
C ALA A 145 -8.57 22.55 10.79
N ALA A 146 -8.61 21.47 10.01
CA ALA A 146 -7.91 21.34 8.74
C ALA A 146 -8.30 22.45 7.76
N SER A 147 -9.60 22.71 7.60
CA SER A 147 -10.10 23.81 6.77
C SER A 147 -9.59 25.17 7.26
N ARG A 148 -9.67 25.45 8.57
CA ARG A 148 -9.14 26.71 9.14
C ARG A 148 -7.62 26.87 8.98
N VAL A 149 -6.86 25.79 9.00
CA VAL A 149 -5.41 25.83 8.75
C VAL A 149 -5.16 26.19 7.29
N GLN A 150 -5.83 25.51 6.35
CA GLN A 150 -5.72 25.79 4.92
C GLN A 150 -6.11 27.23 4.57
N GLU A 151 -7.16 27.77 5.19
CA GLU A 151 -7.60 29.17 5.00
C GLU A 151 -6.55 30.19 5.48
N ARG A 152 -5.83 29.88 6.57
CA ARG A 152 -4.81 30.77 7.15
C ARG A 152 -3.46 30.66 6.45
N GLN A 153 -3.17 29.49 5.88
CA GLN A 153 -1.90 29.14 5.25
C GLN A 153 -2.21 28.52 3.88
N PRO A 154 -2.58 29.33 2.88
CA PRO A 154 -3.00 28.82 1.57
C PRO A 154 -1.89 28.11 0.80
N ASP A 155 -0.62 28.41 1.12
CA ASP A 155 0.56 27.79 0.49
C ASP A 155 0.92 26.43 1.10
N ASP A 156 0.35 26.08 2.26
CA ASP A 156 0.53 24.78 2.89
C ASP A 156 -0.47 23.76 2.30
N VAL A 157 -0.08 22.49 2.24
CA VAL A 157 -0.98 21.40 1.82
C VAL A 157 -1.49 20.65 3.03
N VAL A 158 -2.80 20.71 3.29
CA VAL A 158 -3.43 19.96 4.39
C VAL A 158 -3.92 18.60 3.90
N LEU A 159 -3.22 17.52 4.29
CA LEU A 159 -3.47 16.17 3.79
C LEU A 159 -4.89 15.67 4.12
N ASN A 160 -5.50 16.15 5.21
CA ASN A 160 -6.88 15.79 5.58
C ASN A 160 -7.94 16.21 4.55
N LEU A 161 -7.61 17.16 3.67
CA LEU A 161 -8.55 17.71 2.68
C LEU A 161 -8.36 17.10 1.28
N LEU A 162 -7.37 16.24 1.09
CA LEU A 162 -7.08 15.59 -0.19
C LEU A 162 -7.83 14.27 -0.34
N PRO A 163 -8.06 13.79 -1.59
CA PRO A 163 -8.35 12.38 -1.84
C PRO A 163 -7.27 11.50 -1.18
N PHE A 164 -7.68 10.36 -0.61
CA PHE A 164 -6.80 9.52 0.20
C PHE A 164 -5.51 9.10 -0.54
N ASP A 165 -5.62 8.71 -1.81
CA ASP A 165 -4.46 8.27 -2.59
C ASP A 165 -3.43 9.40 -2.80
N ALA A 166 -3.90 10.64 -2.98
CA ALA A 166 -3.03 11.82 -3.08
C ALA A 166 -2.38 12.16 -1.72
N ALA A 167 -3.15 12.08 -0.63
CA ALA A 167 -2.63 12.24 0.72
C ALA A 167 -1.56 11.18 1.05
N PHE A 168 -1.81 9.93 0.65
CA PHE A 168 -0.90 8.81 0.86
C PHE A 168 0.39 8.94 0.06
N ALA A 169 0.32 9.31 -1.22
CA ALA A 169 1.50 9.56 -2.04
C ALA A 169 2.40 10.65 -1.43
N LEU A 170 1.83 11.75 -0.96
CA LEU A 170 2.58 12.83 -0.31
C LEU A 170 3.15 12.39 1.05
N TYR A 171 2.38 11.65 1.84
CA TYR A 171 2.82 11.12 3.13
C TYR A 171 4.03 10.19 2.97
N MET A 172 4.01 9.27 2.02
CA MET A 172 5.12 8.33 1.76
C MET A 172 6.36 9.02 1.19
N THR A 173 6.20 10.16 0.53
CA THR A 173 7.34 10.93 -0.04
C THR A 173 8.08 11.73 1.04
N LEU A 174 7.39 12.11 2.12
CA LEU A 174 7.88 13.05 3.12
C LEU A 174 8.07 12.45 4.52
N GLY A 175 7.52 11.25 4.76
CA GLY A 175 7.58 10.49 6.02
C GLY A 175 8.89 9.75 6.25
#